data_AF-A0A1G1H728-F1
#
_entry.id   AF-A0A1G1H728-F1
#
_cell.length_a   1.000
_cell.length_b   1.000
_cell.length_c   1.000
_cell.angle_alpha   90.00
_cell.angle_beta   90.00
_cell.angle_gamma   90.00
#
_symmetry.space_group_name_H-M   'P 1'
#
loop_
_entity.id
_entity.type
_entity.pdbx_description
1 polymer ?
#
loop_
_entity_poly.entity_id
_entity_poly.type
_entity_poly.pdbx_seq_one_letter_code
_entity_poly.pdbx_strand_id
1 'polypeptide(L)'
;MRFLLEKGKYVVLLAVISTFIASIATFIWATIRMMHNVYDMFKAASEAQFAVSVAHMVAVIDSYILAVILYIFSVAMYELFIGKLTLPEWLIIKDLDDLKKKLSSVIVLMLAVTFLEHLVKWEKPQDTLMFAVAIAVVIFGLIFYMKLKEKKGEDEG
;
A
#
# COMPACT_ATOMS: atom_id res chain seq x y z
N MET A 1 -21.55 10.92 -27.50
CA MET A 1 -20.39 11.10 -26.58
C MET A 1 -20.80 11.60 -25.18
N ARG A 2 -21.73 12.56 -25.03
CA ARG A 2 -22.16 13.07 -23.71
C ARG A 2 -22.81 12.02 -22.78
N PHE A 3 -23.60 11.10 -23.31
CA PHE A 3 -24.22 10.01 -22.53
C PHE A 3 -23.22 9.00 -21.91
N LEU A 4 -22.09 8.75 -22.59
CA LEU A 4 -21.01 7.90 -22.06
C LEU A 4 -20.25 8.59 -20.92
N LEU A 5 -20.13 9.93 -20.98
CA LEU A 5 -19.52 10.75 -19.93
C LEU A 5 -20.47 10.95 -18.73
N GLU A 6 -21.77 11.14 -18.97
CA GLU A 6 -22.81 11.23 -17.92
C GLU A 6 -22.98 9.91 -17.16
N LYS A 7 -22.73 8.76 -17.82
CA LYS A 7 -22.69 7.43 -17.21
C LYS A 7 -21.32 7.02 -16.68
N GLY A 8 -20.30 7.89 -16.73
CA GLY A 8 -18.96 7.60 -16.20
C GLY A 8 -18.98 7.16 -14.73
N LYS A 9 -19.97 7.63 -13.97
CA LYS A 9 -20.23 7.21 -12.57
C LYS A 9 -20.39 5.69 -12.41
N TYR A 10 -20.99 4.99 -13.38
CA TYR A 10 -21.19 3.55 -13.30
C TYR A 10 -19.89 2.76 -13.47
N VAL A 11 -18.96 3.24 -14.31
CA VAL A 11 -17.64 2.62 -14.48
C VAL A 11 -16.82 2.79 -13.21
N VAL A 12 -16.85 3.99 -12.61
CA VAL A 12 -16.15 4.24 -11.34
C VAL A 12 -16.77 3.42 -10.20
N LEU A 13 -18.09 3.26 -10.16
CA LEU A 13 -18.76 2.43 -9.15
C LEU A 13 -18.28 0.97 -9.19
N LEU A 14 -18.00 0.42 -10.38
CA LEU A 14 -17.42 -0.92 -10.51
C LEU A 14 -16.00 -0.98 -9.92
N ALA A 15 -15.18 0.05 -10.16
CA ALA A 15 -13.84 0.16 -9.55
C ALA A 15 -13.91 0.29 -8.02
N VAL A 16 -14.85 1.08 -7.49
CA VAL A 16 -15.10 1.22 -6.05
C VAL A 16 -15.49 -0.12 -5.44
N ILE A 17 -16.48 -0.81 -6.02
CA ILE A 17 -16.95 -2.11 -5.48
C ILE A 17 -15.83 -3.16 -5.51
N SER A 18 -15.10 -3.27 -6.62
CA SER A 18 -14.01 -4.26 -6.75
C SER A 18 -12.87 -3.99 -5.76
N THR A 19 -12.44 -2.74 -5.60
CA THR A 19 -11.39 -2.36 -4.64
C THR A 19 -11.85 -2.50 -3.19
N PHE A 20 -13.13 -2.23 -2.89
CA PHE A 20 -13.72 -2.49 -1.58
C PHE A 20 -13.74 -3.99 -1.23
N ILE A 21 -14.17 -4.84 -2.15
CA ILE A 21 -14.14 -6.30 -1.97
C ILE A 21 -12.71 -6.79 -1.81
N ALA A 22 -11.77 -6.30 -2.61
CA ALA A 22 -10.35 -6.65 -2.50
C ALA A 22 -9.77 -6.26 -1.14
N SER A 23 -10.13 -5.08 -0.61
CA SER A 23 -9.77 -4.65 0.74
C SER A 23 -10.26 -5.64 1.79
N ILE A 24 -11.54 -6.00 1.77
CA ILE A 24 -12.14 -6.95 2.73
C ILE A 24 -11.44 -8.32 2.63
N ALA A 25 -11.25 -8.83 1.42
CA ALA A 25 -10.56 -10.10 1.19
C ALA A 25 -9.13 -10.07 1.74
N THR A 26 -8.40 -8.97 1.53
CA THR A 26 -7.03 -8.79 2.03
C THR A 26 -7.01 -8.72 3.55
N PHE A 27 -7.97 -8.04 4.19
CA PHE A 27 -8.12 -8.04 5.65
C PHE A 27 -8.33 -9.44 6.23
N ILE A 28 -9.23 -10.22 5.62
CA ILE A 28 -9.50 -11.60 6.05
C ILE A 28 -8.25 -12.45 5.89
N TRP A 29 -7.61 -12.38 4.72
CA TRP A 29 -6.39 -13.14 4.45
C TRP A 29 -5.25 -12.79 5.40
N ALA A 30 -5.00 -11.49 5.64
CA ALA A 30 -3.99 -11.02 6.58
C ALA A 30 -4.28 -11.52 8.01
N THR A 31 -5.55 -11.54 8.42
CA THR A 31 -5.97 -12.05 9.73
C THR A 31 -5.71 -13.54 9.89
N ILE A 32 -6.07 -14.35 8.89
CA ILE A 32 -5.79 -15.79 8.90
C ILE A 32 -4.28 -16.05 8.96
N ARG A 33 -3.50 -15.28 8.19
CA ARG A 33 -2.03 -15.40 8.18
C ARG A 33 -1.41 -14.96 9.51
N MET A 34 -1.95 -13.91 10.14
CA MET A 34 -1.51 -13.47 11.46
C MET A 34 -1.70 -14.56 12.51
N MET A 35 -2.87 -15.22 12.51
CA MET A 35 -3.15 -16.31 13.44
C MET A 35 -2.17 -17.48 13.28
N HIS A 36 -1.83 -17.85 12.05
CA HIS A 36 -0.82 -18.89 11.79
C HIS A 36 0.56 -18.47 12.30
N ASN A 37 1.01 -17.26 12.00
CA ASN A 37 2.33 -16.78 12.44
C ASN A 37 2.45 -16.71 13.97
N VAL A 38 1.38 -16.30 14.67
CA VAL A 38 1.34 -16.31 16.14
C VAL A 38 1.47 -17.75 16.66
N TYR A 39 0.75 -18.69 16.05
CA TYR A 39 0.84 -20.10 16.44
C TYR A 39 2.24 -20.69 16.24
N ASP A 40 2.90 -20.38 15.11
CA ASP A 40 4.27 -20.82 14.84
C ASP A 40 5.27 -20.21 15.83
N MET A 41 5.06 -18.95 16.25
CA MET A 41 5.90 -18.29 17.24
C MET A 41 5.85 -19.00 18.61
N PHE A 42 4.69 -19.51 19.04
CA PHE A 42 4.57 -20.29 20.28
C PHE A 42 5.27 -21.65 20.20
N LYS A 43 5.52 -22.18 19.00
CA LYS A 43 6.26 -23.43 18.78
C LYS A 43 7.75 -23.21 18.52
N ALA A 44 8.20 -21.97 18.35
CA ALA A 44 9.58 -21.66 18.05
C ALA A 44 10.48 -22.11 19.21
N ALA A 45 11.44 -22.99 18.92
CA ALA A 45 12.35 -23.57 19.90
C ALA A 45 13.73 -22.89 19.92
N SER A 46 14.04 -22.06 18.91
CA SER A 46 15.33 -21.37 18.79
C SER A 46 15.18 -19.87 18.49
N GLU A 47 16.18 -19.08 18.88
CA GLU A 47 16.23 -17.62 18.61
C GLU A 47 16.19 -17.31 17.10
N ALA A 48 16.80 -18.16 16.28
CA ALA A 48 16.76 -18.02 14.82
C ALA A 48 15.33 -18.17 14.27
N GLN A 49 14.56 -19.14 14.78
CA GLN A 49 13.15 -19.32 14.39
C GLN A 49 12.29 -18.13 14.85
N PHE A 50 12.56 -17.60 16.04
CA PHE A 50 11.87 -16.42 16.55
C PHE A 50 12.10 -15.19 15.65
N ALA A 51 13.35 -14.93 15.25
CA ALA A 51 13.67 -13.80 14.35
C ALA A 51 12.94 -13.91 13.00
N VAL A 52 12.82 -15.11 12.45
CA VAL A 52 12.07 -15.37 11.20
C VAL A 52 10.56 -15.14 11.41
N SER A 53 9.98 -15.60 12.52
CA SER A 53 8.57 -15.38 12.84
C SER A 53 8.25 -13.89 13.00
N VAL A 54 9.13 -13.12 13.64
CA VAL A 54 8.96 -11.66 13.78
C VAL A 54 8.94 -10.99 12.41
N ALA A 55 9.82 -11.37 11.48
CA ALA A 55 9.81 -10.84 10.12
C ALA A 55 8.52 -11.19 9.37
N HIS A 56 8.01 -12.41 9.53
CA HIS A 56 6.71 -12.81 8.96
C HIS A 56 5.54 -12.04 9.58
N MET A 57 5.64 -11.59 10.83
CA MET A 57 4.63 -10.69 11.41
C MET A 57 4.67 -9.30 10.78
N VAL A 58 5.87 -8.74 10.56
CA VAL A 58 6.01 -7.43 9.87
C VAL A 58 5.43 -7.50 8.45
N ALA A 59 5.64 -8.62 7.74
CA ALA A 59 4.99 -8.92 6.46
C ALA A 59 3.46 -8.84 6.50
N VAL A 60 2.87 -9.42 7.55
CA VAL A 60 1.41 -9.43 7.73
C VAL A 60 0.88 -8.05 8.09
N ILE A 61 1.63 -7.27 8.87
CA ILE A 61 1.32 -5.86 9.14
C ILE A 61 1.27 -5.07 7.83
N ASP A 62 2.22 -5.28 6.92
CA ASP A 62 2.20 -4.64 5.60
C ASP A 62 0.96 -5.05 4.78
N SER A 63 0.54 -6.30 4.87
CA SER A 63 -0.69 -6.77 4.24
C SER A 63 -1.95 -6.08 4.79
N TYR A 64 -1.98 -5.76 6.10
CA TYR A 64 -3.04 -4.93 6.68
C TYR A 64 -2.99 -3.49 6.16
N ILE A 65 -1.80 -2.93 6.01
CA ILE A 65 -1.63 -1.60 5.42
C ILE A 65 -2.16 -1.61 3.97
N LEU A 66 -1.84 -2.61 3.16
CA LEU A 66 -2.39 -2.77 1.82
C LEU A 66 -3.93 -2.84 1.82
N ALA A 67 -4.52 -3.56 2.76
CA ALA A 67 -5.97 -3.62 2.90
C ALA A 67 -6.56 -2.22 3.20
N VAL A 68 -5.96 -1.47 4.13
CA VAL A 68 -6.35 -0.08 4.42
C VAL A 68 -6.18 0.81 3.19
N ILE A 69 -5.11 0.68 2.41
CA ILE A 69 -4.93 1.45 1.17
C ILE A 69 -6.06 1.18 0.20
N LEU A 70 -6.39 -0.09 -0.04
CA LEU A 70 -7.46 -0.48 -0.96
C LEU A 70 -8.80 0.11 -0.52
N TYR A 71 -9.06 0.11 0.80
CA TYR A 71 -10.22 0.77 1.38
C TYR A 71 -10.21 2.29 1.14
N ILE A 72 -9.12 2.97 1.48
CA ILE A 72 -8.98 4.42 1.28
C ILE A 72 -9.15 4.77 -0.20
N PHE A 73 -8.57 3.98 -1.10
CA PHE A 73 -8.68 4.17 -2.54
C PHE A 73 -10.12 4.02 -3.03
N SER A 74 -10.85 3.01 -2.54
CA SER A 74 -12.28 2.83 -2.80
C SER A 74 -13.09 4.07 -2.35
N VAL A 75 -12.86 4.54 -1.12
CA VAL A 75 -13.54 5.72 -0.57
C VAL A 75 -13.20 6.98 -1.38
N ALA A 76 -11.94 7.18 -1.74
CA ALA A 76 -11.47 8.32 -2.51
C ALA A 76 -12.06 8.37 -3.93
N MET A 77 -12.11 7.23 -4.61
CA MET A 77 -12.76 7.11 -5.92
C MET A 77 -14.25 7.41 -5.84
N TYR A 78 -14.91 6.98 -4.77
CA TYR A 78 -16.31 7.33 -4.55
C TYR A 78 -16.48 8.84 -4.31
N GLU A 79 -15.66 9.42 -3.42
CA GLU A 79 -15.73 10.84 -3.06
C GLU A 79 -15.50 11.74 -4.27
N LEU A 80 -14.50 11.43 -5.09
CA LEU A 80 -14.09 12.25 -6.21
C LEU A 80 -15.08 12.20 -7.40
N PHE A 81 -15.70 11.06 -7.67
CA PHE A 81 -16.50 10.86 -8.89
C PHE A 81 -18.01 10.71 -8.66
N ILE A 82 -18.45 10.28 -7.47
CA ILE A 82 -19.85 9.94 -7.21
C ILE A 82 -20.51 10.99 -6.32
N GLY A 83 -19.95 11.26 -5.14
CA GLY A 83 -20.52 12.22 -4.20
C GLY A 83 -19.73 12.36 -2.91
N LYS A 84 -19.89 13.50 -2.24
CA LYS A 84 -19.19 13.82 -1.00
C LYS A 84 -19.68 12.94 0.15
N LEU A 85 -18.75 12.35 0.89
CA LEU A 85 -19.00 11.61 2.12
C LEU A 85 -18.64 12.50 3.33
N THR A 86 -19.32 12.31 4.46
CA THR A 86 -18.93 12.93 5.73
C THR A 86 -17.81 12.13 6.36
N LEU A 87 -16.56 12.46 6.02
CA LEU A 87 -15.36 11.76 6.48
C LEU A 87 -14.55 12.65 7.43
N PRO A 88 -13.77 12.07 8.36
CA PRO A 88 -12.83 12.83 9.17
C PRO A 88 -11.72 13.47 8.30
N GLU A 89 -11.16 14.60 8.75
CA GLU A 89 -10.26 15.43 7.94
C GLU A 89 -9.06 14.67 7.33
N TRP A 90 -8.51 13.69 8.05
CA TRP A 90 -7.36 12.90 7.58
C TRP A 90 -7.69 12.00 6.37
N LEU A 91 -8.98 11.72 6.12
CA LEU A 91 -9.45 10.87 5.04
C LEU A 91 -10.01 11.66 3.85
N ILE A 92 -10.20 12.97 3.99
CA ILE A 92 -10.67 13.84 2.90
C ILE A 92 -9.60 13.87 1.80
N ILE A 93 -9.99 13.50 0.58
CA ILE A 93 -9.12 13.57 -0.60
C ILE A 93 -9.74 14.55 -1.59
N LYS A 94 -9.06 15.68 -1.80
CA LYS A 94 -9.62 16.81 -2.56
C LYS A 94 -9.53 16.60 -4.07
N ASP A 95 -8.50 15.88 -4.52
CA ASP A 95 -8.26 15.60 -5.93
C ASP A 95 -7.46 14.29 -6.17
N LEU A 96 -7.23 13.97 -7.45
CA LEU A 96 -6.45 12.79 -7.86
C LEU A 96 -4.99 12.84 -7.44
N ASP A 97 -4.43 14.02 -7.26
CA ASP A 97 -3.01 14.18 -6.93
C ASP A 97 -2.76 13.94 -5.45
N ASP A 98 -3.68 14.35 -4.58
CA ASP A 98 -3.70 13.97 -3.16
C ASP A 98 -3.79 12.45 -2.99
N LEU A 99 -4.63 11.79 -3.81
CA LEU A 99 -4.72 10.33 -3.83
C LEU A 99 -3.38 9.68 -4.21
N LYS A 100 -2.77 10.14 -5.30
CA LYS A 100 -1.48 9.62 -5.78
C LYS A 100 -0.36 9.83 -4.75
N LYS A 101 -0.32 10.98 -4.08
CA LYS A 101 0.68 11.26 -3.03
C LYS A 101 0.55 10.27 -1.87
N LYS A 102 -0.66 10.05 -1.36
CA LYS A 102 -0.90 9.05 -0.29
C LYS A 102 -0.50 7.66 -0.75
N LEU A 103 -0.90 7.22 -1.95
CA LEU A 103 -0.50 5.92 -2.49
C LEU A 103 1.03 5.77 -2.62
N SER A 104 1.71 6.80 -3.13
CA SER A 104 3.16 6.76 -3.32
C SER A 104 3.90 6.57 -2.00
N SER A 105 3.47 7.28 -0.94
CA SER A 105 4.05 7.12 0.39
C SER A 105 3.91 5.69 0.91
N VAL A 106 2.79 5.04 0.65
CA VAL A 106 2.58 3.67 1.13
C VAL A 106 3.31 2.64 0.27
N ILE A 107 3.43 2.84 -1.04
CA ILE A 107 4.25 1.98 -1.91
C ILE A 107 5.71 1.96 -1.44
N VAL A 108 6.26 3.12 -1.04
CA VAL A 108 7.62 3.19 -0.49
C VAL A 108 7.73 2.38 0.80
N LEU A 109 6.74 2.45 1.69
CA LEU A 109 6.69 1.64 2.91
C LEU A 109 6.61 0.14 2.60
N MET A 110 5.78 -0.27 1.64
CA MET A 110 5.65 -1.66 1.21
C MET A 110 6.97 -2.22 0.67
N LEU A 111 7.70 -1.44 -0.14
CA LEU A 111 9.02 -1.82 -0.64
C LEU A 111 10.02 -2.01 0.50
N ALA A 112 9.98 -1.15 1.52
CA ALA A 112 10.83 -1.28 2.70
C ALA A 112 10.51 -2.56 3.51
N VAL A 113 9.23 -2.90 3.71
CA VAL A 113 8.85 -4.14 4.38
C VAL A 113 9.25 -5.37 3.56
N THR A 114 9.06 -5.32 2.24
CA THR A 114 9.50 -6.39 1.33
C THR A 114 11.01 -6.62 1.42
N PHE A 115 11.80 -5.54 1.53
CA PHE A 115 13.24 -5.65 1.77
C PHE A 115 13.57 -6.32 3.10
N LEU A 116 12.89 -5.93 4.19
CA LEU A 116 13.09 -6.52 5.50
C LEU A 116 12.77 -8.03 5.51
N GLU A 117 11.67 -8.44 4.87
CA GLU A 117 11.33 -9.85 4.71
C GLU A 117 12.42 -10.64 3.99
N HIS A 118 12.96 -10.07 2.90
CA HIS A 118 14.03 -10.70 2.14
C HIS A 118 15.33 -10.76 2.94
N LEU A 119 15.64 -9.71 3.71
CA LEU A 119 16.83 -9.61 4.55
C LEU A 119 16.84 -10.69 5.65
N VAL A 120 15.70 -11.01 6.25
CA VAL A 120 15.65 -12.05 7.29
C VAL A 120 15.82 -13.46 6.72
N LYS A 121 15.48 -13.68 5.44
CA LYS A 121 15.65 -14.96 4.73
C LYS A 121 16.96 -15.03 3.94
N TRP A 122 17.87 -14.07 4.14
CA TRP A 122 19.07 -13.98 3.32
C TRP A 122 19.95 -15.22 3.46
N GLU A 123 20.24 -15.87 2.32
CA GLU A 123 21.20 -16.97 2.23
C GLU A 123 22.47 -16.53 1.49
N LYS A 124 22.32 -15.63 0.50
CA LYS A 124 23.41 -15.14 -0.35
C LYS A 124 23.50 -13.61 -0.28
N PRO A 125 24.60 -13.05 0.24
CA PRO A 125 24.73 -11.61 0.47
C PRO A 125 24.69 -10.79 -0.83
N GLN A 126 25.17 -11.36 -1.94
CA GLN A 126 25.17 -10.70 -3.25
C GLN A 126 23.76 -10.48 -3.82
N ASP A 127 22.87 -11.45 -3.68
CA ASP A 127 21.51 -11.38 -4.20
C ASP A 127 20.70 -10.35 -3.39
N THR A 128 20.88 -10.33 -2.07
CA THR A 128 20.28 -9.34 -1.17
C THR A 128 20.78 -7.92 -1.49
N LEU A 129 22.06 -7.74 -1.81
CA LEU A 129 22.59 -6.43 -2.20
C LEU A 129 21.98 -5.96 -3.53
N MET A 130 21.88 -6.83 -4.52
CA MET A 130 21.24 -6.51 -5.80
C MET A 130 19.76 -6.13 -5.61
N PHE A 131 19.05 -6.84 -4.73
CA PHE A 131 17.67 -6.53 -4.38
C PHE A 131 17.54 -5.17 -3.67
N ALA A 132 18.43 -4.86 -2.72
CA ALA A 132 18.48 -3.58 -2.04
C ALA A 132 18.72 -2.42 -3.03
N VAL A 133 19.66 -2.59 -3.96
CA VAL A 133 19.96 -1.57 -4.99
C VAL A 133 18.76 -1.36 -5.91
N ALA A 134 18.08 -2.43 -6.34
CA ALA A 134 16.89 -2.30 -7.17
C ALA A 134 15.78 -1.50 -6.48
N ILE A 135 15.50 -1.80 -5.21
CA ILE A 135 14.52 -1.04 -4.40
C ILE A 135 14.95 0.41 -4.22
N ALA A 136 16.22 0.66 -3.93
CA ALA A 136 16.75 2.01 -3.76
C ALA A 136 16.57 2.86 -5.03
N VAL A 137 16.79 2.28 -6.22
CA VAL A 137 16.58 2.96 -7.50
C VAL A 137 15.10 3.31 -7.69
N VAL A 138 14.17 2.42 -7.36
CA VAL A 138 12.72 2.68 -7.46
C VAL A 138 12.30 3.80 -6.51
N ILE A 139 12.72 3.74 -5.24
CA ILE A 139 12.43 4.76 -4.24
C ILE A 139 13.02 6.12 -4.66
N PHE A 140 14.25 6.12 -5.16
CA PHE A 140 14.89 7.34 -5.66
C PHE A 140 14.12 7.95 -6.83
N GLY A 141 13.66 7.12 -7.79
CA GLY A 141 12.82 7.57 -8.91
C GLY A 141 11.50 8.18 -8.45
N LEU A 142 10.84 7.58 -7.45
CA LEU A 142 9.60 8.09 -6.87
C LEU A 142 9.81 9.43 -6.15
N ILE A 143 10.83 9.53 -5.29
CA ILE A 143 11.16 10.77 -4.57
C ILE A 143 11.49 11.89 -5.57
N PHE A 144 12.27 11.58 -6.60
CA PHE A 144 12.64 12.55 -7.63
C PHE A 144 11.41 13.05 -8.41
N TYR A 145 10.52 12.14 -8.82
CA TYR A 145 9.26 12.50 -9.48
C TYR A 145 8.38 13.40 -8.61
N MET A 146 8.24 13.07 -7.32
CA MET A 146 7.45 13.89 -6.37
C MET A 146 8.06 15.29 -6.21
N LYS A 147 9.37 15.38 -6.04
CA LYS A 147 10.08 16.66 -5.86
C LYS A 147 10.02 17.56 -7.09
N LEU A 148 10.11 16.99 -8.30
CA LEU A 148 9.92 17.75 -9.54
C LEU A 148 8.51 18.33 -9.65
N LYS A 149 7.50 17.58 -9.20
CA LYS A 149 6.11 18.03 -9.25
C LYS A 149 5.82 19.13 -8.23
N GLU A 150 6.38 19.05 -7.02
CA GLU A 150 6.23 20.11 -6.00
C GLU A 150 6.85 21.43 -6.46
N LYS A 151 8.05 21.40 -7.04
CA LYS A 151 8.72 22.60 -7.56
C LYS A 151 7.89 23.31 -8.64
N LYS A 152 7.18 22.56 -9.49
CA LYS A 152 6.33 23.11 -10.54
C LYS A 152 5.04 23.76 -10.00
N GLY A 153 4.60 23.38 -8.79
CA GLY A 153 3.46 24.00 -8.12
C GLY A 153 3.81 25.29 -7.37
N GLU A 154 5.08 25.50 -7.00
CA GLU A 154 5.56 26.75 -6.36
C GLU A 154 5.83 27.86 -7.38
N ASP A 155 6.18 27.54 -8.64
CA ASP A 155 6.44 28.53 -9.69
C ASP A 155 5.14 29.06 -10.37
N GLU A 156 3.96 28.48 -10.09
CA GLU A 156 2.65 28.83 -10.68
C GLU A 156 1.66 29.49 -9.69
N GLY A 157 2.06 29.75 -8.43
CA GLY A 157 1.23 30.39 -7.38
C GLY A 157 1.68 31.80 -7.03
#